data_AF-A0A218WBI3-F1
#
_entry.id   AF-A0A218WBI3-F1
#
_cell.length_a   1.000
_cell.length_b   1.000
_cell.length_c   1.000
_cell.angle_alpha   90.00
_cell.angle_beta   90.00
_cell.angle_gamma   90.00
#
_symmetry.space_group_name_H-M   'P 1'
#
loop_
_entity.id
_entity.type
_entity.pdbx_description
1 polymer ?
#
loop_
_entity_poly.entity_id
_entity_poly.type
_entity_poly.pdbx_seq_one_letter_code
_entity_poly.pdbx_strand_id
1 'polypeptide(L)'
;MPRCRRGYIHVVNNDFTYWEMYAIGGSANPTINSQGNRYIAPADPNAKEVTKRVDTEEGQWADWNWRTDGDVMVNGAFFVPSGAGLSAQYSKASSIEPKSASLVSQLTLNAGVFGDPRESTGGIAYPGFSGSGTTTATTSTGGSSGSDSDSNDYFGMIFGSGAAASYSTTSVFLSFLIILVLYTCTANHDALLSLQLLAM
;
A
#
# COMPACT_ATOMS: atom_id res chain seq x y z
N MET A 1 -3.38 10.36 4.48
CA MET A 1 -2.79 11.03 5.66
C MET A 1 -3.92 11.27 6.66
N PRO A 2 -4.33 10.25 7.44
CA PRO A 2 -5.51 10.39 8.29
C PRO A 2 -5.17 11.07 9.62
N ARG A 3 -6.13 11.83 10.14
CA ARG A 3 -6.24 12.16 11.56
C ARG A 3 -7.35 11.30 12.16
N CYS A 4 -6.98 10.30 12.95
CA CYS A 4 -7.91 9.31 13.49
C CYS A 4 -8.44 9.72 14.87
N ARG A 5 -9.67 9.31 15.19
CA ARG A 5 -10.22 9.40 16.55
C ARG A 5 -10.99 8.13 16.86
N ARG A 6 -10.52 7.37 17.87
CA ARG A 6 -11.02 6.02 18.19
C ARG A 6 -10.91 5.06 16.99
N GLY A 7 -11.39 3.83 17.16
CA GLY A 7 -11.50 2.83 16.09
C GLY A 7 -10.18 2.19 15.69
N TYR A 8 -10.25 1.39 14.62
CA TYR A 8 -9.10 0.71 14.01
C TYR A 8 -8.90 1.20 12.58
N ILE A 9 -7.67 1.55 12.25
CA ILE A 9 -7.30 2.08 10.94
C ILE A 9 -6.12 1.26 10.41
N HIS A 10 -6.30 0.71 9.21
CA HIS A 10 -5.24 0.01 8.48
C HIS A 10 -4.78 0.91 7.34
N VAL A 11 -3.56 1.41 7.46
CA VAL A 11 -2.89 2.22 6.43
C VAL A 11 -2.00 1.26 5.64
N VAL A 12 -2.38 0.94 4.41
CA VAL A 12 -1.69 -0.09 3.60
C VAL A 12 -1.28 0.42 2.22
N ASN A 13 -0.04 0.15 1.83
CA ASN A 13 0.50 0.42 0.49
C ASN A 13 0.25 1.83 -0.08
N ASN A 14 0.32 2.85 0.78
CA ASN A 14 0.23 4.25 0.40
C ASN A 14 1.61 4.86 0.16
N ASP A 15 1.66 5.85 -0.73
CA ASP A 15 2.83 6.69 -0.97
C ASP A 15 2.63 8.06 -0.32
N PHE A 16 3.35 8.32 0.77
CA PHE A 16 3.27 9.57 1.50
C PHE A 16 4.45 10.46 1.14
N THR A 17 4.11 11.64 0.65
CA THR A 17 5.06 12.69 0.31
C THR A 17 4.56 14.03 0.86
N TYR A 18 5.49 14.96 1.10
CA TYR A 18 5.19 16.39 1.34
C TYR A 18 4.19 16.70 2.47
N TRP A 19 4.20 15.97 3.59
CA TRP A 19 3.39 16.37 4.75
C TRP A 19 3.97 17.60 5.44
N GLU A 20 3.16 18.56 5.86
CA GLU A 20 3.69 19.77 6.50
C GLU A 20 3.96 19.58 8.01
N MET A 21 3.15 18.78 8.69
CA MET A 21 3.26 18.55 10.14
C MET A 21 3.49 17.07 10.49
N TYR A 22 2.68 16.18 9.92
CA TYR A 22 2.74 14.73 10.12
C TYR A 22 1.98 14.03 9.01
N ALA A 23 2.30 12.76 8.73
CA ALA A 23 1.57 11.97 7.74
C ALA A 23 0.38 11.21 8.37
N ILE A 24 0.52 10.73 9.60
CA ILE A 24 -0.51 10.00 10.34
C ILE A 24 -0.64 10.61 11.73
N GLY A 25 -1.86 10.94 12.14
CA GLY A 25 -2.10 11.45 13.48
C GLY A 25 -3.36 10.90 14.11
N GLY A 26 -3.53 11.16 15.39
CA GLY A 26 -4.74 10.72 16.08
C GLY A 26 -4.91 11.28 17.47
N SER A 27 -6.15 11.17 17.97
CA SER A 27 -6.55 11.56 19.32
C SER A 27 -7.51 10.53 19.92
N ALA A 28 -7.62 10.48 21.24
CA ALA A 28 -8.55 9.60 21.95
C ALA A 28 -8.36 8.10 21.65
N ASN A 29 -7.12 7.60 21.67
CA ASN A 29 -6.77 6.17 21.58
C ASN A 29 -7.35 5.45 20.34
N PRO A 30 -6.95 5.83 19.11
CA PRO A 30 -7.16 4.99 17.94
C PRO A 30 -6.09 3.88 17.87
N THR A 31 -6.45 2.73 17.31
CA THR A 31 -5.49 1.69 16.91
C THR A 31 -5.09 1.93 15.46
N ILE A 32 -3.80 2.08 15.20
CA ILE A 32 -3.27 2.34 13.86
C ILE A 32 -2.31 1.23 13.47
N ASN A 33 -2.61 0.59 12.35
CA ASN A 33 -1.76 -0.39 11.73
C ASN A 33 -1.24 0.15 10.40
N SER A 34 0.05 0.46 10.30
CA SER A 34 0.73 0.88 9.09
C SER A 34 1.51 -0.30 8.50
N GLN A 35 1.23 -0.68 7.24
CA GLN A 35 1.98 -1.73 6.54
C GLN A 35 2.30 -1.44 5.08
N GLY A 36 3.54 -1.71 4.69
CA GLY A 36 3.98 -1.67 3.30
C GLY A 36 3.84 -0.30 2.62
N ASN A 37 3.80 0.79 3.39
CA ASN A 37 3.73 2.16 2.90
C ASN A 37 5.14 2.71 2.63
N ARG A 38 5.20 3.81 1.88
CA ARG A 38 6.43 4.60 1.73
C ARG A 38 6.21 5.99 2.32
N TYR A 39 7.14 6.43 3.17
CA TYR A 39 7.14 7.74 3.81
C TYR A 39 8.37 8.54 3.37
N ILE A 40 8.17 9.56 2.56
CA ILE A 40 9.23 10.47 2.12
C ILE A 40 9.10 11.78 2.89
N ALA A 41 9.96 11.97 3.90
CA ALA A 41 9.91 13.17 4.71
C ALA A 41 10.18 14.43 3.87
N PRO A 42 9.55 15.57 4.20
CA PRO A 42 9.90 16.87 3.64
C PRO A 42 11.33 17.28 3.98
N ALA A 43 11.81 18.36 3.36
CA ALA A 43 13.11 18.95 3.69
C ALA A 43 13.16 19.56 5.11
N ASP A 44 12.03 20.02 5.64
CA ASP A 44 11.95 20.60 6.99
C ASP A 44 12.41 19.59 8.06
N PRO A 45 13.45 19.92 8.86
CA PRO A 45 13.92 19.05 9.94
C PRO A 45 12.88 18.82 11.04
N ASN A 46 11.86 19.68 11.18
CA ASN A 46 10.81 19.51 12.18
C ASN A 46 9.70 18.55 11.74
N ALA A 47 9.67 18.15 10.45
CA ALA A 47 8.63 17.31 9.87
C ALA A 47 9.14 15.89 9.56
N LYS A 48 10.03 15.33 10.39
CA LYS A 48 10.61 13.99 10.18
C LYS A 48 9.79 12.87 10.82
N GLU A 49 9.06 13.17 11.89
CA GLU A 49 8.18 12.18 12.51
C GLU A 49 6.93 11.97 11.64
N VAL A 50 6.70 10.73 11.23
CA VAL A 50 5.52 10.30 10.47
C VAL A 50 4.24 10.43 11.31
N THR A 51 4.37 10.18 12.61
CA THR A 51 3.29 10.07 13.58
C THR A 51 3.07 11.37 14.37
N LYS A 52 1.82 11.68 14.72
CA LYS A 52 1.50 12.73 15.70
C LYS A 52 0.34 12.36 16.61
N ARG A 53 0.62 12.24 17.91
CA ARG A 53 -0.42 12.16 18.95
C ARG A 53 -0.89 13.59 19.26
N VAL A 54 -2.17 13.85 19.08
CA VAL A 54 -2.75 15.19 19.17
C VAL A 54 -3.46 15.34 20.52
N ASP A 55 -3.25 16.48 21.18
CA ASP A 55 -3.89 16.86 22.46
C ASP A 55 -3.68 15.83 23.58
N THR A 56 -2.52 15.16 23.63
CA THR A 56 -2.25 14.08 24.60
C THR A 56 -0.78 14.05 25.00
N GLU A 57 -0.51 13.97 26.31
CA GLU A 57 0.84 13.81 26.87
C GLU A 57 1.40 12.40 26.65
N GLU A 58 2.73 12.26 26.63
CA GLU A 58 3.44 11.01 26.36
C GLU A 58 3.03 9.84 27.26
N GLY A 59 2.82 10.10 28.55
CA GLY A 59 2.36 9.07 29.48
C GLY A 59 0.93 8.57 29.21
N GLN A 60 0.09 9.34 28.52
CA GLN A 60 -1.31 9.00 28.27
C GLN A 60 -1.52 8.23 26.96
N TRP A 61 -0.57 8.34 26.02
CA TRP A 61 -0.65 7.65 24.73
C TRP A 61 0.28 6.45 24.59
N ALA A 62 1.17 6.19 25.55
CA ALA A 62 2.08 5.04 25.53
C ALA A 62 1.36 3.70 25.28
N ASP A 63 0.13 3.56 25.78
CA ASP A 63 -0.71 2.36 25.62
C ASP A 63 -1.50 2.31 24.30
N TRP A 64 -1.44 3.35 23.46
CA TRP A 64 -2.14 3.38 22.18
C TRP A 64 -1.42 2.47 21.19
N ASN A 65 -2.15 1.56 20.56
CA ASN A 65 -1.57 0.57 19.65
C ASN A 65 -1.30 1.17 18.26
N TRP A 66 -0.11 1.71 18.06
CA TRP A 66 0.35 2.29 16.79
C TRP A 66 1.54 1.49 16.30
N ARG A 67 1.38 0.81 15.15
CA ARG A 67 2.42 -0.07 14.59
C ARG A 67 2.77 0.29 13.16
N THR A 68 4.00 -0.02 12.81
CA THR A 68 4.59 0.05 11.47
C THR A 68 5.22 -1.31 11.16
N ASP A 69 5.05 -1.81 9.94
CA ASP A 69 5.56 -3.11 9.51
C ASP A 69 5.75 -3.16 7.99
N GLY A 70 6.98 -3.44 7.54
CA GLY A 70 7.33 -3.41 6.11
C GLY A 70 7.23 -2.04 5.44
N ASP A 71 7.09 -0.95 6.21
CA ASP A 71 7.11 0.41 5.70
C ASP A 71 8.54 0.87 5.35
N VAL A 72 8.68 1.69 4.30
CA VAL A 72 9.97 2.29 3.90
C VAL A 72 10.00 3.76 4.30
N MET A 73 11.02 4.12 5.06
CA MET A 73 11.27 5.48 5.53
C MET A 73 12.38 6.12 4.68
N VAL A 74 12.11 7.31 4.12
CA VAL A 74 13.02 8.04 3.22
C VAL A 74 13.21 9.47 3.72
N ASN A 75 14.39 10.03 3.45
CA ASN A 75 14.76 11.40 3.83
C ASN A 75 14.72 11.68 5.35
N GLY A 76 15.07 10.68 6.15
CA GLY A 76 15.06 10.79 7.61
C GLY A 76 13.67 10.68 8.24
N ALA A 77 12.66 10.24 7.50
CA ALA A 77 11.38 9.86 8.08
C ALA A 77 11.59 8.81 9.20
N PHE A 78 10.79 8.89 10.25
CA PHE A 78 10.72 7.83 11.25
C PHE A 78 9.31 7.71 11.82
N PHE A 79 8.96 6.50 12.22
CA PHE A 79 7.69 6.19 12.85
C PHE A 79 7.95 5.84 14.31
N VAL A 80 7.23 6.46 15.23
CA VAL A 80 7.33 6.12 16.66
C VAL A 80 6.19 5.16 16.99
N PRO A 81 6.44 3.85 17.18
CA PRO A 81 5.41 2.90 17.57
C PRO A 81 5.05 3.01 19.05
N SER A 82 3.89 2.48 19.43
CA SER A 82 3.42 2.42 20.82
C SER A 82 2.44 1.27 21.05
N GLY A 83 2.14 0.98 22.32
CA GLY A 83 1.23 -0.08 22.73
C GLY A 83 1.86 -1.48 22.71
N ALA A 84 1.04 -2.50 23.00
CA ALA A 84 1.48 -3.88 23.19
C ALA A 84 1.75 -4.64 21.87
N GLY A 85 1.61 -3.98 20.72
CA GLY A 85 1.82 -4.58 19.41
C GLY A 85 0.59 -5.37 18.90
N LEU A 86 0.84 -6.48 18.20
CA LEU A 86 -0.16 -7.22 17.42
C LEU A 86 -1.37 -7.66 18.27
N SER A 87 -2.51 -6.99 18.10
CA SER A 87 -3.81 -7.52 18.47
C SER A 87 -4.44 -8.24 17.27
N ALA A 88 -4.77 -9.52 17.39
CA ALA A 88 -5.45 -10.33 16.35
C ALA A 88 -6.88 -9.87 16.01
N GLN A 89 -7.30 -8.70 16.52
CA GLN A 89 -8.69 -8.23 16.50
C GLN A 89 -9.23 -7.92 15.08
N TYR A 90 -8.36 -7.80 14.06
CA TYR A 90 -8.78 -7.38 12.71
C TYR A 90 -8.34 -8.30 11.57
N SER A 91 -7.85 -9.50 11.87
CA SER A 91 -7.56 -10.54 10.86
C SER A 91 -8.78 -10.95 10.04
N LYS A 92 -10.00 -10.64 10.50
CA LYS A 92 -11.27 -10.99 9.83
C LYS A 92 -11.68 -10.05 8.68
N ALA A 93 -11.05 -8.88 8.52
CA ALA A 93 -11.50 -7.87 7.56
C ALA A 93 -10.57 -7.68 6.35
N SER A 94 -9.42 -8.35 6.30
CA SER A 94 -8.45 -8.21 5.20
C SER A 94 -8.69 -9.28 4.14
N SER A 95 -9.08 -8.87 2.93
CA SER A 95 -9.16 -9.77 1.77
C SER A 95 -7.82 -9.89 1.03
N ILE A 96 -6.89 -8.96 1.29
CA ILE A 96 -5.63 -8.82 0.55
C ILE A 96 -4.48 -8.62 1.55
N GLU A 97 -3.36 -9.30 1.31
CA GLU A 97 -2.14 -9.12 2.09
C GLU A 97 -1.39 -7.85 1.67
N PRO A 98 -0.76 -7.12 2.62
CA PRO A 98 0.11 -6.00 2.29
C PRO A 98 1.23 -6.41 1.35
N LYS A 99 1.45 -5.63 0.29
CA LYS A 99 2.61 -5.82 -0.60
C LYS A 99 3.84 -5.11 -0.05
N SER A 100 5.02 -5.49 -0.56
CA SER A 100 6.27 -4.79 -0.25
C SER A 100 6.17 -3.29 -0.57
N ALA A 101 6.68 -2.44 0.32
CA ALA A 101 6.76 -0.99 0.12
C ALA A 101 7.54 -0.59 -1.15
N SER A 102 8.43 -1.46 -1.67
CA SER A 102 9.12 -1.23 -2.96
C SER A 102 8.17 -1.13 -4.15
N LEU A 103 6.98 -1.74 -4.08
CA LEU A 103 5.98 -1.72 -5.14
C LEU A 103 5.02 -0.54 -5.05
N VAL A 104 5.10 0.29 -4.00
CA VAL A 104 4.16 1.39 -3.75
C VAL A 104 4.05 2.36 -4.92
N SER A 105 5.17 2.69 -5.60
CA SER A 105 5.13 3.54 -6.81
C SER A 105 4.25 2.95 -7.92
N GLN A 106 4.31 1.63 -8.11
CA GLN A 106 3.53 0.95 -9.14
C GLN A 106 2.07 0.82 -8.72
N LEU A 107 1.82 0.49 -7.44
CA LEU A 107 0.47 0.35 -6.89
C LEU A 107 -0.31 1.68 -6.91
N THR A 108 0.39 2.80 -6.76
CA THR A 108 -0.20 4.15 -6.70
C THR A 108 0.03 4.96 -7.99
N LEU A 109 0.42 4.30 -9.08
CA LEU A 109 0.65 4.96 -10.38
C LEU A 109 -0.62 5.60 -10.93
N ASN A 110 -1.73 4.86 -10.85
CA ASN A 110 -3.04 5.27 -11.35
C ASN A 110 -3.93 5.87 -10.24
N ALA A 111 -3.32 6.40 -9.18
CA ALA A 111 -4.06 7.09 -8.13
C ALA A 111 -4.55 8.45 -8.66
N GLY A 112 -5.83 8.77 -8.45
CA GLY A 112 -6.45 10.01 -8.93
C GLY A 112 -7.47 9.75 -10.04
N VAL A 113 -7.71 10.77 -10.87
CA VAL A 113 -8.63 10.69 -12.00
C VAL A 113 -8.02 9.84 -13.11
N PHE A 114 -8.86 9.10 -13.83
CA PHE A 114 -8.41 8.25 -14.92
C PHE A 114 -7.91 9.08 -16.10
N GLY A 115 -6.72 8.75 -16.61
CA GLY A 115 -6.14 9.37 -17.81
C GLY A 115 -5.22 10.57 -17.54
N ASP A 116 -5.22 11.13 -16.33
CA ASP A 116 -4.29 12.19 -15.97
C ASP A 116 -2.93 11.61 -15.54
N PRO A 117 -1.81 12.14 -16.04
CA PRO A 117 -0.49 11.78 -15.54
C PRO A 117 -0.38 12.17 -14.07
N ARG A 118 0.12 11.26 -13.24
CA ARG A 118 0.57 11.61 -11.90
C ARG A 118 1.66 12.67 -12.00
N GLU A 119 1.50 13.80 -11.32
CA GLU A 119 2.53 14.84 -11.27
C GLU A 119 3.86 14.22 -10.80
N SER A 120 4.82 14.16 -11.73
CA SER A 120 6.16 13.68 -11.44
C SER A 120 6.85 14.71 -10.56
N THR A 121 7.44 14.27 -9.47
CA THR A 121 8.25 15.10 -8.57
C THR A 121 9.37 15.79 -9.37
N GLY A 122 9.14 17.06 -9.71
CA GLY A 122 10.02 17.84 -10.56
C GLY A 122 9.59 19.30 -10.60
N GLY A 123 9.87 20.02 -9.51
CA GLY A 123 9.78 21.48 -9.46
C GLY A 123 8.77 21.99 -8.43
N ILE A 124 9.27 22.62 -7.37
CA ILE A 124 8.46 23.49 -6.51
C ILE A 124 8.03 24.67 -7.37
N ALA A 125 6.76 24.71 -7.77
CA ALA A 125 6.13 25.90 -8.32
C ALA A 125 5.47 26.67 -7.17
N TYR A 126 6.10 27.76 -6.74
CA TYR A 126 5.45 28.77 -5.90
C TYR A 126 4.28 29.41 -6.68
N PRO A 127 3.13 29.70 -6.05
CA PRO A 127 2.04 30.40 -6.71
C PRO A 127 2.38 31.89 -6.75
N GLY A 128 2.99 32.36 -7.84
CA GLY A 128 3.28 33.79 -7.95
C GLY A 128 4.35 34.21 -8.96
N PHE A 129 4.44 33.61 -10.14
CA PHE A 129 5.22 34.20 -11.22
C PHE A 129 4.64 33.88 -12.60
N SER A 130 4.04 34.89 -13.23
CA SER A 130 3.70 34.90 -14.65
C SER A 130 4.95 35.25 -15.47
N GLY A 131 5.44 34.30 -16.28
CA GLY A 131 6.57 34.56 -17.17
C GLY A 131 6.94 33.42 -18.12
N SER A 132 6.25 33.37 -19.27
CA SER A 132 6.73 33.03 -20.62
C SER A 132 7.58 31.77 -20.91
N GLY A 133 7.05 30.91 -21.79
CA GLY A 133 7.78 29.99 -22.70
C GLY A 133 7.47 28.51 -22.43
N THR A 134 6.95 27.67 -23.33
CA THR A 134 6.84 27.71 -24.80
C THR A 134 5.62 26.88 -25.19
N THR A 135 4.69 27.50 -25.92
CA THR A 135 3.53 26.85 -26.52
C THR A 135 3.93 26.20 -27.85
N THR A 136 3.87 24.87 -27.93
CA THR A 136 3.75 24.21 -29.25
C THR A 136 2.28 24.24 -29.62
N ALA A 137 1.91 25.28 -30.36
CA ALA A 137 0.63 25.39 -31.01
C ALA A 137 0.51 24.35 -32.13
N THR A 138 -0.50 23.48 -32.05
CA THR A 138 -1.09 22.86 -33.24
C THR A 138 -2.38 23.61 -33.54
N THR A 139 -2.32 24.44 -34.57
CA THR A 139 -3.44 25.20 -35.14
C THR A 139 -4.38 24.28 -35.92
N SER A 140 -5.67 24.34 -35.62
CA SER A 140 -6.72 24.16 -36.62
C SER A 140 -8.02 24.83 -36.15
N THR A 141 -8.35 25.95 -36.77
CA THR A 141 -9.62 26.67 -36.65
C THR A 141 -10.54 26.22 -37.78
N GLY A 142 -11.82 25.91 -37.52
CA GLY A 142 -12.82 25.76 -38.57
C GLY A 142 -14.18 25.16 -38.17
N GLY A 143 -15.18 26.03 -37.95
CA GLY A 143 -16.52 25.99 -38.57
C GLY A 143 -17.55 24.87 -38.28
N SER A 144 -18.58 25.24 -37.51
CA SER A 144 -20.03 24.88 -37.51
C SER A 144 -20.61 23.71 -38.33
N SER A 145 -21.47 22.89 -37.68
CA SER A 145 -22.92 22.66 -37.96
C SER A 145 -23.39 21.31 -37.40
N GLY A 146 -24.61 21.25 -36.84
CA GLY A 146 -25.11 20.12 -36.04
C GLY A 146 -25.83 19.01 -36.82
N SER A 147 -26.22 17.94 -36.12
CA SER A 147 -27.47 17.16 -36.30
C SER A 147 -27.57 16.03 -35.25
N ASP A 148 -28.81 15.76 -34.84
CA ASP A 148 -29.28 14.64 -34.00
C ASP A 148 -28.80 13.26 -34.46
N SER A 149 -28.58 12.34 -33.51
CA SER A 149 -29.41 11.14 -33.30
C SER A 149 -28.76 10.14 -32.33
N ASP A 150 -29.47 9.93 -31.23
CA ASP A 150 -29.77 8.65 -30.58
C ASP A 150 -28.87 7.43 -30.88
N SER A 151 -28.10 6.97 -29.88
CA SER A 151 -28.21 5.58 -29.44
C SER A 151 -27.62 5.39 -28.04
N ASN A 152 -28.45 4.80 -27.19
CA ASN A 152 -28.16 4.24 -25.89
C ASN A 152 -26.94 3.32 -25.93
N ASP A 153 -25.96 3.51 -25.03
CA ASP A 153 -25.06 2.43 -24.54
C ASP A 153 -24.36 2.79 -23.21
N TYR A 154 -25.03 3.55 -22.34
CA TYR A 154 -24.49 4.01 -21.05
C TYR A 154 -24.46 2.91 -19.94
N PHE A 155 -24.87 1.67 -20.22
CA PHE A 155 -24.93 0.58 -19.22
C PHE A 155 -24.41 -0.79 -19.69
N GLY A 156 -23.73 -0.88 -20.86
CA GLY A 156 -23.46 -2.15 -21.55
C GLY A 156 -22.19 -2.93 -21.19
N MET A 157 -21.24 -2.40 -20.40
CA MET A 157 -19.94 -3.08 -20.15
C MET A 157 -19.67 -3.39 -18.67
N ILE A 158 -20.73 -3.52 -17.87
CA ILE A 158 -20.62 -3.76 -16.43
C ILE A 158 -20.32 -5.22 -16.05
N PHE A 159 -20.37 -6.21 -16.97
CA PHE A 159 -19.90 -7.57 -16.69
C PHE A 159 -19.43 -8.28 -17.97
N GLY A 160 -18.12 -8.53 -18.12
CA GLY A 160 -17.64 -9.33 -19.24
C GLY A 160 -16.12 -9.39 -19.40
N SER A 161 -15.46 -10.19 -18.55
CA SER A 161 -14.34 -11.08 -18.95
C SER A 161 -13.74 -11.75 -17.72
N GLY A 162 -14.12 -13.02 -17.51
CA GLY A 162 -13.38 -13.92 -16.63
C GLY A 162 -12.05 -14.27 -17.29
N ALA A 163 -10.98 -13.59 -16.87
CA ALA A 163 -9.63 -14.01 -17.20
C ALA A 163 -9.19 -15.10 -16.21
N ALA A 164 -8.77 -16.25 -16.75
CA ALA A 164 -8.28 -17.38 -15.99
C ALA A 164 -7.06 -17.00 -15.12
N ALA A 165 -7.00 -17.55 -13.90
CA ALA A 165 -5.87 -17.40 -13.01
C ALA A 165 -4.57 -17.83 -13.73
N SER A 166 -3.62 -16.91 -13.84
CA SER A 166 -2.27 -17.23 -14.32
C SER A 166 -1.54 -17.97 -13.20
N TYR A 167 -1.52 -19.29 -13.27
CA TYR A 167 -0.71 -20.11 -12.39
C TYR A 167 0.77 -19.90 -12.76
N SER A 168 1.53 -19.29 -11.85
CA SER A 168 2.99 -19.21 -11.98
C SER A 168 3.56 -20.62 -12.00
N THR A 169 4.34 -20.96 -13.04
CA THR A 169 5.02 -22.26 -13.17
C THR A 169 5.88 -22.57 -11.95
N THR A 170 6.38 -21.55 -11.26
CA THR A 170 7.13 -21.68 -10.01
C THR A 170 6.32 -22.30 -8.86
N SER A 171 5.01 -22.01 -8.77
CA SER A 171 4.14 -22.58 -7.72
C SER A 171 3.89 -24.06 -7.93
N VAL A 172 3.84 -24.52 -9.18
CA VAL A 172 3.68 -25.95 -9.52
C VAL A 172 4.97 -26.72 -9.21
N PHE A 173 6.13 -26.16 -9.53
CA PHE A 173 7.41 -26.79 -9.17
C PHE A 173 7.60 -26.91 -7.65
N LEU A 174 7.24 -25.87 -6.90
CA LEU A 174 7.38 -25.89 -5.44
C LEU A 174 6.41 -26.89 -4.79
N SER A 175 5.18 -27.03 -5.31
CA SER A 175 4.24 -28.03 -4.80
C SER A 175 4.70 -29.46 -5.10
N PHE A 176 5.23 -29.73 -6.29
CA PHE A 176 5.81 -31.05 -6.60
C PHE A 176 7.03 -31.38 -5.74
N LEU A 177 7.90 -30.40 -5.45
CA LEU A 177 9.05 -30.59 -4.58
C LEU A 177 8.61 -30.92 -3.14
N ILE A 178 7.61 -30.21 -2.61
CA ILE A 178 7.06 -30.45 -1.27
C ILE A 178 6.41 -31.84 -1.20
N ILE A 179 5.63 -32.22 -2.21
CA ILE A 179 4.98 -33.54 -2.26
C ILE A 179 6.03 -34.67 -2.36
N LEU A 180 7.10 -34.48 -3.15
CA LEU A 180 8.18 -35.46 -3.26
C LEU A 180 8.95 -35.62 -1.93
N VAL A 181 9.22 -34.52 -1.24
CA VAL A 181 9.87 -34.55 0.08
C VAL A 181 8.96 -35.25 1.11
N LEU A 182 7.67 -34.95 1.12
CA LEU A 182 6.72 -35.63 2.02
C LEU A 182 6.58 -37.12 1.69
N TYR A 183 6.50 -37.49 0.40
CA TYR A 183 6.42 -38.88 -0.05
C TYR A 183 7.68 -39.67 0.30
N THR A 184 8.86 -39.07 0.13
CA THR A 184 10.12 -39.72 0.54
C THR A 184 10.22 -39.82 2.06
N CYS A 185 9.77 -38.82 2.83
CA CYS A 185 9.70 -38.92 4.28
C CYS A 185 8.75 -40.05 4.72
N THR A 186 7.53 -40.12 4.20
CA THR A 186 6.54 -41.14 4.59
C THR A 186 6.91 -42.55 4.10
N ALA A 187 7.46 -42.69 2.89
CA ALA A 187 7.95 -43.97 2.38
C ALA A 187 9.17 -44.50 3.15
N ASN A 188 10.02 -43.60 3.70
CA ASN A 188 11.16 -43.99 4.53
C ASN A 188 10.81 -44.18 6.01
N HIS A 189 9.62 -43.76 6.47
CA HIS A 189 9.17 -44.04 7.85
C HIS A 189 8.82 -45.51 8.09
N ASP A 190 8.45 -46.28 7.05
CA ASP A 190 8.29 -47.74 7.14
C ASP A 190 9.64 -48.48 7.13
N ALA A 191 10.72 -47.85 6.65
CA ALA A 191 12.06 -48.43 6.66
C ALA A 191 12.86 -48.08 7.94
N LEU A 192 12.57 -46.95 8.59
CA LEU A 192 13.29 -46.54 9.82
C LEU A 192 12.76 -47.19 11.11
N LEU A 193 11.52 -47.69 11.12
CA LEU A 193 10.98 -48.44 12.27
C LEU A 193 11.46 -49.89 12.34
N SER A 194 12.00 -50.46 11.25
CA SER A 194 12.54 -51.83 11.26
C SER A 194 14.00 -51.93 11.71
N LEU A 195 14.79 -50.85 11.58
CA LEU A 195 16.21 -50.88 11.94
C LEU A 195 16.51 -50.65 13.43
N GLN A 196 15.57 -50.07 14.19
CA GLN A 196 15.72 -49.87 15.64
C GLN A 196 15.36 -51.11 16.48
N LEU A 197 14.73 -52.14 15.90
CA LEU A 197 14.38 -53.37 16.63
C LEU A 197 15.42 -54.50 16.51
N LEU A 198 16.49 -54.32 15.73
CA LEU A 198 17.57 -55.31 15.57
C LEU A 198 18.85 -54.97 16.36
N ALA A 199 18.79 -53.94 17.22
CA ALA A 199 19.91 -53.45 18.02
C ALA A 199 19.59 -53.37 19.53
N MET A 200 18.74 -54.27 20.04
CA MET A 200 18.67 -54.63 21.47
C MET A 200 18.78 -56.13 21.64
#